data_AF-A0A1M6D8P1-F1
#
_entry.id   AF-A0A1M6D8P1-F1
#
_cell.length_a   1.000
_cell.length_b   1.000
_cell.length_c   1.000
_cell.angle_alpha   90.00
_cell.angle_beta   90.00
_cell.angle_gamma   90.00
#
_symmetry.space_group_name_H-M   'P 1'
#
loop_
_entity.id
_entity.type
_entity.pdbx_description
1 polymer ?
#
loop_
_entity_poly.entity_id
_entity_poly.type
_entity_poly.pdbx_seq_one_letter_code
_entity_poly.pdbx_strand_id
1 'polypeptide(L)'
;MNNTLKDVLKSIVISIGMALTIFSLVCIIFDIAYGGNFNLEGYRMTKMIIGAMIVGLGFGVPTIVYKNDSLPMPIKFIIHMGIGCVIYTVVAFSVGWIGGSASIAQGLVIAAMQLAVAFIIWLGFMYHYRSEAKKMNDKIQQMK
;
A
#
# COMPACT_ATOMS: atom_id res chain seq x y z
N MET A 1 -1.73 24.51 -12.22
CA MET A 1 -2.05 23.16 -11.70
C MET A 1 -2.83 23.30 -10.39
N ASN A 2 -4.09 22.85 -10.36
CA ASN A 2 -4.95 22.96 -9.17
C ASN A 2 -4.32 22.25 -7.96
N ASN A 3 -4.50 22.80 -6.75
CA ASN A 3 -3.91 22.26 -5.51
C ASN A 3 -4.27 20.77 -5.29
N THR A 4 -5.49 20.36 -5.69
CA THR A 4 -5.92 18.95 -5.64
C THR A 4 -5.03 18.04 -6.47
N LEU A 5 -4.71 18.43 -7.70
CA LEU A 5 -3.89 17.63 -8.61
C LEU A 5 -2.44 17.51 -8.10
N LYS A 6 -1.88 18.59 -7.54
CA LYS A 6 -0.53 18.57 -6.93
C LYS A 6 -0.43 17.53 -5.81
N ASP A 7 -1.41 17.50 -4.92
CA ASP A 7 -1.38 16.60 -3.76
C ASP A 7 -1.61 15.14 -4.15
N VAL A 8 -2.46 14.89 -5.16
CA VAL A 8 -2.64 13.53 -5.70
C VAL A 8 -1.35 13.03 -6.35
N LEU A 9 -0.69 13.86 -7.15
CA LEU A 9 0.60 13.51 -7.75
C LEU A 9 1.67 13.22 -6.67
N LYS A 10 1.72 14.05 -5.62
CA LYS A 10 2.61 13.81 -4.47
C LYS A 10 2.29 12.48 -3.79
N SER A 11 1.02 12.17 -3.60
CA SER A 11 0.56 10.92 -2.97
C SER A 11 0.88 9.70 -3.83
N ILE A 12 0.76 9.81 -5.17
CA ILE A 12 1.18 8.78 -6.12
C ILE A 12 2.68 8.50 -6.01
N VAL A 13 3.52 9.55 -6.01
CA VAL A 13 4.98 9.37 -5.91
C VAL A 13 5.35 8.69 -4.58
N ILE A 14 4.76 9.14 -3.48
CA ILE A 14 5.01 8.55 -2.15
C ILE A 14 4.55 7.09 -2.09
N SER A 15 3.36 6.78 -2.60
CA SER A 15 2.80 5.42 -2.58
C SER A 15 3.55 4.45 -3.49
N ILE A 16 3.96 4.87 -4.69
CA ILE A 16 4.84 4.07 -5.56
C ILE A 16 6.19 3.84 -4.87
N GLY A 17 6.78 4.88 -4.26
CA GLY A 17 8.03 4.76 -3.51
C GLY A 17 7.93 3.76 -2.36
N MET A 18 6.84 3.81 -1.58
CA MET A 18 6.58 2.84 -0.51
C MET A 18 6.40 1.41 -1.06
N ALA A 19 5.61 1.24 -2.12
CA ALA A 19 5.38 -0.07 -2.72
C ALA A 19 6.68 -0.70 -3.26
N LEU A 20 7.51 0.07 -3.97
CA LEU A 20 8.81 -0.38 -4.47
C LEU A 20 9.81 -0.66 -3.34
N THR A 21 9.75 0.11 -2.25
CA THR A 21 10.59 -0.13 -1.05
C THR A 21 10.21 -1.45 -0.40
N ILE A 22 8.92 -1.70 -0.16
CA ILE A 22 8.42 -2.97 0.41
C ILE A 22 8.78 -4.14 -0.52
N PHE A 23 8.55 -3.98 -1.83
CA PHE A 23 8.92 -4.99 -2.82
C PHE A 23 10.42 -5.33 -2.77
N SER A 24 11.28 -4.31 -2.73
CA SER A 24 12.74 -4.50 -2.63
C SER A 24 13.14 -5.22 -1.35
N LEU A 25 12.53 -4.88 -0.20
CA LEU A 25 12.78 -5.58 1.07
C LEU A 25 12.39 -7.06 0.99
N VAL A 26 11.26 -7.37 0.35
CA VAL A 26 10.84 -8.76 0.12
C VAL A 26 11.81 -9.49 -0.80
N CYS A 27 12.31 -8.85 -1.86
CA CYS A 27 13.34 -9.41 -2.73
C CYS A 27 14.64 -9.72 -1.96
N ILE A 28 15.09 -8.82 -1.07
CA ILE A 28 16.27 -9.05 -0.23
C ILE A 28 16.05 -10.27 0.69
N ILE A 29 14.87 -10.40 1.30
CA ILE A 29 14.55 -11.56 2.15
C ILE A 29 14.63 -12.85 1.35
N PHE A 30 14.07 -12.89 0.14
CA PHE A 30 14.14 -14.08 -0.72
C PHE A 30 15.56 -14.37 -1.20
N ASP A 31 16.33 -13.35 -1.59
CA ASP A 31 17.71 -13.50 -2.01
C ASP A 31 18.56 -14.19 -0.91
N ILE A 32 18.44 -13.70 0.32
CA ILE A 32 19.13 -14.30 1.49
C ILE A 32 18.60 -15.72 1.75
N ALA A 33 17.28 -15.93 1.74
CA ALA A 33 16.66 -17.22 2.04
C ALA A 33 17.01 -18.33 1.03
N TYR A 34 17.23 -17.96 -0.24
CA TYR A 34 17.63 -18.89 -1.30
C TYR A 34 19.14 -18.90 -1.58
N GLY A 35 19.94 -18.28 -0.70
CA GLY A 35 21.40 -18.30 -0.79
C GLY A 35 21.96 -17.62 -2.04
N GLY A 36 21.32 -16.53 -2.49
CA GLY A 36 21.70 -15.77 -3.69
C GLY A 36 21.18 -16.35 -5.01
N ASN A 37 20.44 -17.46 -4.98
CA ASN A 37 19.88 -18.07 -6.18
C ASN A 37 18.45 -17.57 -6.45
N PHE A 38 18.34 -16.50 -7.23
CA PHE A 38 17.07 -15.89 -7.60
C PHE A 38 16.81 -15.97 -9.12
N ASN A 39 16.39 -17.15 -9.60
CA ASN A 39 16.10 -17.37 -11.02
C ASN A 39 14.70 -16.88 -11.41
N LEU A 40 14.65 -15.84 -12.25
CA LEU A 40 13.42 -15.26 -12.77
C LEU A 40 13.39 -15.32 -14.30
N GLU A 41 12.54 -16.17 -14.85
CA GLU A 41 12.36 -16.30 -16.30
C GLU A 41 11.12 -15.52 -16.80
N GLY A 42 10.99 -15.37 -18.13
CA GLY A 42 9.77 -14.85 -18.76
C GLY A 42 9.37 -13.43 -18.35
N TYR A 43 10.38 -12.56 -18.16
CA TYR A 43 10.21 -11.17 -17.71
C TYR A 43 9.51 -11.03 -16.35
N ARG A 44 9.59 -12.06 -15.49
CA ARG A 44 8.91 -12.07 -14.20
C ARG A 44 9.34 -10.90 -13.29
N MET A 45 10.63 -10.54 -13.28
CA MET A 45 11.10 -9.35 -12.55
C MET A 45 10.40 -8.07 -13.02
N THR A 46 10.38 -7.84 -14.34
CA THR A 46 9.73 -6.67 -14.94
C THR A 46 8.24 -6.63 -14.61
N LYS A 47 7.54 -7.76 -14.71
CA LYS A 47 6.12 -7.87 -14.33
C LYS A 47 5.89 -7.54 -12.87
N MET A 48 6.75 -8.00 -11.96
CA MET A 48 6.64 -7.72 -10.52
C MET A 48 6.90 -6.24 -10.19
N ILE A 49 7.90 -5.60 -10.81
CA ILE A 49 8.17 -4.17 -10.64
C ILE A 49 6.98 -3.32 -11.13
N ILE A 50 6.49 -3.59 -12.34
CA ILE A 50 5.31 -2.89 -12.89
C ILE A 50 4.10 -3.14 -12.00
N GLY A 51 3.92 -4.38 -11.52
CA GLY A 51 2.90 -4.72 -10.54
C GLY A 51 2.98 -3.86 -9.29
N ALA A 52 4.16 -3.75 -8.67
CA ALA A 52 4.37 -2.92 -7.49
C ALA A 52 4.05 -1.44 -7.74
N MET A 53 4.37 -0.91 -8.93
CA MET A 53 3.99 0.46 -9.31
C MET A 53 2.46 0.62 -9.44
N ILE A 54 1.77 -0.35 -10.04
CA ILE A 54 0.30 -0.35 -10.15
C ILE A 54 -0.34 -0.44 -8.77
N VAL A 55 0.21 -1.24 -7.85
CA VAL A 55 -0.22 -1.29 -6.45
C VAL A 55 -0.04 0.07 -5.79
N GLY A 56 1.12 0.72 -5.98
CA GLY A 56 1.38 2.07 -5.52
C GLY A 56 0.31 3.04 -6.00
N LEU A 57 -0.03 3.03 -7.30
CA LEU A 57 -1.12 3.83 -7.86
C LEU A 57 -2.49 3.51 -7.22
N GLY A 58 -2.77 2.22 -7.01
CA GLY A 58 -4.02 1.74 -6.43
C GLY A 58 -4.27 2.24 -5.01
N PHE A 59 -3.23 2.48 -4.22
CA PHE A 59 -3.34 3.14 -2.91
C PHE A 59 -3.15 4.66 -2.99
N GLY A 60 -2.33 5.15 -3.92
CA GLY A 60 -1.99 6.57 -4.06
C GLY A 60 -3.13 7.44 -4.58
N VAL A 61 -3.83 7.01 -5.63
CA VAL A 61 -4.91 7.80 -6.27
C VAL A 61 -6.12 7.96 -5.35
N PRO A 62 -6.64 6.91 -4.68
CA PRO A 62 -7.82 7.03 -3.83
C PRO A 62 -7.65 7.93 -2.61
N THR A 63 -6.42 8.34 -2.27
CA THR A 63 -6.16 9.32 -1.19
C THR A 63 -6.92 10.63 -1.37
N ILE A 64 -7.32 10.99 -2.60
CA ILE A 64 -8.16 12.15 -2.89
C ILE A 64 -9.45 12.17 -2.07
N VAL A 65 -9.99 11.00 -1.70
CA VAL A 65 -11.21 10.88 -0.90
C VAL A 65 -11.08 11.54 0.48
N TYR A 66 -9.87 11.62 1.04
CA TYR A 66 -9.64 12.24 2.35
C TYR A 66 -9.88 13.75 2.35
N LYS A 67 -9.85 14.40 1.17
CA LYS A 67 -10.12 15.83 0.99
C LYS A 67 -11.59 16.19 0.96
N ASN A 68 -12.48 15.21 0.87
CA ASN A 68 -13.91 15.47 0.84
C ASN A 68 -14.45 15.61 2.26
N ASP A 69 -14.67 16.82 2.74
CA ASP A 69 -15.15 17.07 4.11
C ASP A 69 -16.58 16.56 4.37
N SER A 70 -17.36 16.31 3.31
CA SER A 70 -18.72 15.77 3.42
C SER A 70 -18.77 14.27 3.75
N LEU A 71 -17.64 13.55 3.61
CA LEU A 71 -17.59 12.10 3.88
C LEU A 71 -17.03 11.82 5.29
N PRO A 72 -17.70 10.97 6.08
CA PRO A 72 -17.17 10.56 7.37
C PRO A 72 -15.94 9.66 7.19
N MET A 73 -15.03 9.69 8.17
CA MET A 73 -13.76 8.98 8.12
C MET A 73 -13.86 7.47 7.79
N PRO A 74 -14.84 6.71 8.32
CA PRO A 74 -14.98 5.29 7.97
C PRO A 74 -15.28 5.05 6.49
N ILE A 75 -16.05 5.94 5.85
CA ILE A 75 -16.37 5.81 4.41
C ILE A 75 -15.15 6.16 3.56
N LYS A 76 -14.40 7.22 3.92
CA LYS A 76 -13.11 7.54 3.29
C LYS A 76 -12.15 6.36 3.33
N PHE A 77 -12.08 5.70 4.49
CA PHE A 77 -11.28 4.50 4.70
C PHE A 77 -11.74 3.34 3.81
N ILE A 78 -13.03 3.01 3.78
CA ILE A 78 -13.56 1.91 2.95
C ILE A 78 -13.25 2.15 1.46
N ILE A 79 -13.41 3.39 0.98
CA ILE A 79 -13.12 3.73 -0.41
C ILE A 79 -11.63 3.57 -0.72
N HIS A 80 -10.74 4.17 0.10
CA HIS A 80 -9.30 4.06 -0.12
C HIS A 80 -8.84 2.60 -0.04
N MET A 81 -9.11 1.95 1.09
CA MET A 81 -8.62 0.59 1.35
C MET A 81 -9.27 -0.43 0.43
N GLY A 82 -10.56 -0.28 0.13
CA GLY A 82 -11.27 -1.15 -0.81
C GLY A 82 -10.62 -1.11 -2.19
N ILE A 83 -10.42 0.08 -2.76
CA ILE A 83 -9.80 0.22 -4.08
C ILE A 83 -8.36 -0.32 -4.07
N GLY A 84 -7.55 0.09 -3.09
CA GLY A 84 -6.16 -0.35 -2.99
C GLY A 84 -6.02 -1.87 -2.83
N CYS A 85 -6.82 -2.50 -1.97
CA CYS A 85 -6.79 -3.94 -1.73
C CYS A 85 -7.27 -4.75 -2.93
N VAL A 86 -8.30 -4.28 -3.65
CA VAL A 86 -8.79 -4.94 -4.88
C VAL A 86 -7.71 -4.90 -5.96
N ILE A 87 -7.11 -3.73 -6.22
CA ILE A 87 -6.02 -3.59 -7.19
C ILE A 87 -4.84 -4.47 -6.79
N TYR A 88 -4.46 -4.45 -5.51
CA TYR A 88 -3.36 -5.26 -5.02
C TYR A 88 -3.60 -6.75 -5.23
N THR A 89 -4.79 -7.24 -4.91
CA THR A 89 -5.16 -8.65 -5.09
C THR A 89 -5.07 -9.05 -6.56
N VAL A 90 -5.65 -8.25 -7.47
CA VAL A 90 -5.63 -8.52 -8.92
C VAL A 90 -4.19 -8.55 -9.45
N VAL A 91 -3.37 -7.57 -9.07
CA VAL A 91 -1.95 -7.54 -9.44
C VAL A 91 -1.21 -8.76 -8.90
N ALA A 92 -1.41 -9.10 -7.63
CA ALA A 92 -0.74 -10.22 -6.98
C ALA A 92 -1.02 -11.56 -7.66
N PHE A 93 -2.25 -11.78 -8.14
CA PHE A 93 -2.58 -12.92 -8.99
C PHE A 93 -1.88 -12.84 -10.35
N SER A 94 -1.93 -11.67 -11.00
CA SER A 94 -1.44 -11.47 -12.37
C SER A 94 0.08 -11.62 -12.51
N VAL A 95 0.84 -11.21 -11.50
CA VAL A 95 2.31 -11.30 -11.48
C VAL A 95 2.83 -12.57 -10.80
N GLY A 96 1.93 -13.44 -10.34
CA GLY A 96 2.27 -14.75 -9.77
C GLY A 96 2.73 -14.73 -8.31
N TRP A 97 2.45 -13.67 -7.54
CA TRP A 97 2.73 -13.65 -6.10
C TRP A 97 1.88 -14.63 -5.31
N ILE A 98 0.60 -14.78 -5.71
CA ILE A 98 -0.33 -15.74 -5.11
C ILE A 98 -0.43 -17.00 -5.98
N GLY A 99 -0.46 -16.85 -7.32
CA GLY A 99 -0.67 -17.96 -8.26
C GLY A 99 0.43 -19.02 -8.31
N GLY A 100 1.58 -18.81 -7.65
CA GLY A 100 2.63 -19.82 -7.49
C GLY A 100 2.45 -20.76 -6.30
N SER A 101 1.37 -20.62 -5.52
CA SER A 101 1.13 -21.46 -4.34
C SER A 101 0.76 -22.89 -4.75
N ALA A 102 1.33 -23.89 -4.07
CA ALA A 102 1.08 -25.30 -4.35
C ALA A 102 -0.36 -25.75 -4.03
N SER A 103 -1.13 -24.93 -3.32
CA SER A 103 -2.54 -25.19 -3.00
C SER A 103 -3.37 -23.90 -2.84
N ILE A 104 -4.69 -24.00 -3.03
CA ILE A 104 -5.64 -22.89 -2.82
C ILE A 104 -5.54 -22.33 -1.39
N ALA A 105 -5.36 -23.20 -0.39
CA ALA A 105 -5.23 -22.80 1.00
C ALA A 105 -4.00 -21.90 1.25
N GLN A 106 -2.85 -22.25 0.66
CA GLN A 106 -1.65 -21.41 0.73
C GLN A 106 -1.87 -20.06 0.03
N GLY A 107 -2.54 -20.05 -1.12
CA GLY A 107 -2.89 -18.81 -1.80
C GLY A 107 -3.76 -17.88 -0.95
N LEU A 108 -4.76 -18.42 -0.25
CA LEU A 108 -5.61 -17.66 0.68
C LEU A 108 -4.83 -17.11 1.88
N VAL A 109 -3.90 -17.90 2.43
CA VAL A 109 -3.04 -17.46 3.53
C VAL A 109 -2.10 -16.33 3.10
N ILE A 110 -1.50 -16.43 1.91
CA ILE A 110 -0.66 -15.36 1.35
C ILE A 110 -1.49 -14.10 1.14
N ALA A 111 -2.68 -14.21 0.55
CA ALA A 111 -3.59 -13.07 0.36
C ALA A 111 -3.97 -12.42 1.71
N ALA A 112 -4.30 -13.23 2.72
CA ALA A 112 -4.64 -12.73 4.05
C ALA A 112 -3.47 -11.98 4.71
N MET A 113 -2.24 -12.52 4.60
CA MET A 113 -1.05 -11.84 5.12
C MET A 113 -0.78 -10.51 4.40
N GLN A 114 -0.92 -10.48 3.08
CA GLN A 114 -0.74 -9.26 2.28
C GLN A 114 -1.73 -8.15 2.68
N LEU A 115 -3.01 -8.52 2.85
CA LEU A 115 -4.02 -7.58 3.34
C LEU A 115 -3.69 -7.14 4.77
N ALA A 116 -3.32 -8.06 5.67
CA ALA A 116 -2.95 -7.71 7.03
C ALA A 116 -1.82 -6.66 7.08
N VAL A 117 -0.78 -6.79 6.25
CA VAL A 117 0.30 -5.80 6.14
C VAL A 117 -0.23 -4.44 5.71
N ALA A 118 -1.11 -4.38 4.71
CA ALA A 118 -1.71 -3.11 4.26
C ALA A 118 -2.50 -2.43 5.38
N PHE A 119 -3.28 -3.19 6.15
CA PHE A 119 -4.01 -2.67 7.31
C PHE A 119 -3.09 -2.23 8.44
N ILE A 120 -2.01 -2.96 8.74
CA ILE A 120 -1.02 -2.58 9.75
C ILE A 120 -0.37 -1.25 9.40
N ILE A 121 0.08 -1.09 8.15
CA ILE A 121 0.68 0.16 7.66
C ILE A 121 -0.31 1.31 7.83
N TRP A 122 -1.55 1.13 7.39
CA TRP A 122 -2.58 2.17 7.51
C TRP A 122 -2.90 2.52 8.97
N LEU A 123 -3.07 1.52 9.85
CA LEU A 123 -3.32 1.73 11.27
C LEU A 123 -2.17 2.47 11.95
N GLY A 124 -0.92 2.13 11.61
CA GLY A 124 0.28 2.80 12.09
C GLY A 124 0.27 4.30 11.75
N PHE A 125 0.03 4.64 10.48
CA PHE A 125 -0.08 6.04 10.06
C PHE A 125 -1.28 6.74 10.70
N MET A 126 -2.44 6.08 10.78
CA MET A 126 -3.64 6.66 11.38
C MET A 126 -3.43 6.99 12.86
N TYR A 127 -2.81 6.09 13.62
CA TYR A 127 -2.47 6.32 15.02
C TYR A 127 -1.48 7.47 15.18
N HIS A 128 -0.41 7.48 14.37
CA HIS A 128 0.59 8.53 14.40
C HIS A 128 -0.01 9.92 14.13
N TYR A 129 -0.76 10.08 13.04
CA TYR A 129 -1.34 11.37 12.68
C TYR A 129 -2.45 11.82 13.64
N ARG A 130 -3.22 10.88 14.21
CA ARG A 130 -4.18 11.23 15.29
C ARG A 130 -3.47 11.73 16.54
N SER A 131 -2.36 11.11 16.92
CA SER A 131 -1.54 11.55 18.05
C SER A 131 -0.98 12.95 17.82
N GLU A 132 -0.43 13.24 16.64
CA GLU A 132 0.09 14.57 16.31
C GLU A 132 -1.01 15.64 16.31
N ALA A 133 -2.19 15.33 15.73
CA ALA A 133 -3.34 16.23 15.77
C ALA A 133 -3.80 16.53 17.21
N LYS A 134 -3.80 15.52 18.09
CA LYS A 134 -4.12 15.72 19.51
C LYS A 134 -3.09 16.63 20.19
N LYS A 135 -1.79 16.37 20.01
CA LYS A 135 -0.72 17.22 20.57
C LYS A 135 -0.82 18.67 20.11
N MET A 136 -1.16 18.90 18.84
CA MET A 136 -1.37 20.25 18.31
C MET A 136 -2.56 20.93 18.98
N ASN A 137 -3.66 20.21 19.14
CA ASN A 137 -4.87 20.74 19.77
C ASN A 137 -4.65 21.08 21.25
N ASP A 138 -3.95 20.22 21.98
CA ASP A 138 -3.59 20.42 23.39
C ASP A 138 -2.71 21.68 23.55
N LYS A 139 -1.72 21.87 22.68
CA LYS A 139 -0.88 23.09 22.67
C LYS A 139 -1.69 24.35 22.37
N ILE A 140 -2.64 24.30 21.43
CA ILE A 140 -3.51 25.44 21.13
C ILE A 140 -4.38 25.80 22.34
N GLN A 141 -4.88 24.81 23.07
CA GLN A 141 -5.65 25.05 24.29
C GLN A 141 -4.80 25.65 25.41
N GLN A 142 -3.52 25.26 25.54
CA GLN A 142 -2.60 25.84 26.52
C GLN A 142 -2.20 27.30 26.20
N MET A 143 -2.37 27.75 24.96
CA MET A 143 -2.13 29.13 24.54
C MET A 143 -3.38 30.02 24.66
N LYS A 144 -4.53 29.46 25.02
CA LYS A 144 -5.76 30.20 25.32
C LYS A 144 -5.87 30.46 26.82
#